data_AF-Q98R21-F1
#
_entry.id   AF-Q98R21-F1
#
_cell.length_a   1.000
_cell.length_b   1.000
_cell.length_c   1.000
_cell.angle_alpha   90.00
_cell.angle_beta   90.00
_cell.angle_gamma   90.00
#
_symmetry.space_group_name_H-M   'P 1'
#
loop_
_entity.id
_entity.type
_entity.pdbx_description
1 polymer ?
#
loop_
_entity_poly.entity_id
_entity_poly.type
_entity_poly.pdbx_seq_one_letter_code
_entity_poly.pdbx_strand_id
1 'polypeptide(L)'
;MTKEQANEYALSVYKKYNKKFQISRFIFAFLQFIIIVINISLIILNLYSIRYNAFPDETLHFFIIITVLFAIITFFSALIALFNFREKTDELVDKIKIVDKAIVDLDNGKIEKVVVDEFGLNWNKSKEE
;
A
#
# COMPACT_ATOMS: atom_id res chain seq x y z
N MET A 1 -27.75 -5.14 20.98
CA MET A 1 -26.73 -4.11 21.25
C MET A 1 -27.44 -2.81 21.62
N THR A 2 -27.02 -2.12 22.67
CA THR A 2 -27.41 -0.72 22.92
C THR A 2 -26.62 0.22 21.99
N LYS A 3 -27.10 1.47 21.77
CA LYS A 3 -26.40 2.47 20.93
C LYS A 3 -24.93 2.66 21.36
N GLU A 4 -24.69 2.61 22.66
CA GLU A 4 -23.37 2.74 23.29
C GLU A 4 -22.42 1.62 22.84
N GLN A 5 -22.89 0.36 22.87
CA GLN A 5 -22.11 -0.79 22.39
C GLN A 5 -21.83 -0.72 20.88
N ALA A 6 -22.78 -0.23 20.07
CA ALA A 6 -22.57 -0.06 18.63
C ALA A 6 -21.50 1.02 18.32
N ASN A 7 -21.50 2.10 19.08
CA ASN A 7 -20.52 3.18 18.95
C ASN A 7 -19.11 2.74 19.35
N GLU A 8 -18.98 2.05 20.50
CA GLU A 8 -17.70 1.48 20.93
C GLU A 8 -17.12 0.49 19.90
N TYR A 9 -17.99 -0.34 19.32
CA TYR A 9 -17.59 -1.27 18.27
C TYR A 9 -17.09 -0.54 17.02
N ALA A 10 -17.84 0.45 16.52
CA ALA A 10 -17.45 1.24 15.35
C ALA A 10 -16.11 1.98 15.56
N LEU A 11 -15.90 2.57 16.75
CA LEU A 11 -14.63 3.18 17.15
C LEU A 11 -13.46 2.18 17.17
N SER A 12 -13.69 0.96 17.64
CA SER A 12 -12.67 -0.09 17.66
C SER A 12 -12.24 -0.51 16.24
N VAL A 13 -13.22 -0.62 15.33
CA VAL A 13 -13.01 -0.95 13.92
C VAL A 13 -12.25 0.19 13.23
N TYR A 14 -12.68 1.43 13.41
CA TYR A 14 -11.98 2.61 12.88
C TYR A 14 -10.51 2.65 13.30
N LYS A 15 -10.23 2.51 14.61
CA LYS A 15 -8.86 2.50 15.13
C LYS A 15 -8.01 1.39 14.50
N LYS A 16 -8.59 0.20 14.29
CA LYS A 16 -7.90 -0.93 13.67
C LYS A 16 -7.53 -0.65 12.21
N TYR A 17 -8.47 -0.13 11.41
CA TYR A 17 -8.21 0.20 10.00
C TYR A 17 -7.27 1.38 9.84
N ASN A 18 -7.43 2.43 10.64
CA ASN A 18 -6.54 3.60 10.62
C ASN A 18 -5.10 3.22 11.00
N LYS A 19 -4.92 2.38 12.03
CA LYS A 19 -3.59 1.86 12.41
C LYS A 19 -2.97 1.05 11.28
N LYS A 20 -3.75 0.16 10.64
CA LYS A 20 -3.27 -0.61 9.47
C LYS A 20 -2.89 0.30 8.31
N PHE A 21 -3.67 1.34 8.03
CA PHE A 21 -3.38 2.31 6.98
C PHE A 21 -2.03 3.01 7.22
N GLN A 22 -1.80 3.51 8.43
CA GLN A 22 -0.55 4.20 8.78
C GLN A 22 0.67 3.28 8.70
N ILE A 23 0.56 2.05 9.21
CA ILE A 23 1.65 1.06 9.13
C ILE A 23 1.94 0.69 7.68
N SER A 24 0.91 0.40 6.88
CA SER A 24 1.09 0.07 5.45
C SER A 24 1.73 1.22 4.68
N ARG A 25 1.32 2.47 4.95
CA ARG A 25 1.92 3.67 4.35
C ARG A 25 3.39 3.80 4.70
N PHE A 26 3.75 3.59 5.97
CA PHE A 26 5.15 3.64 6.42
C PHE A 26 6.00 2.53 5.79
N ILE A 27 5.53 1.28 5.84
CA ILE A 27 6.21 0.12 5.25
C ILE A 27 6.41 0.35 3.75
N PHE A 28 5.37 0.83 3.05
CA PHE A 28 5.48 1.11 1.63
C PHE A 28 6.53 2.18 1.33
N ALA A 29 6.50 3.31 2.03
CA ALA A 29 7.50 4.37 1.86
C ALA A 29 8.93 3.86 2.15
N PHE A 30 9.08 3.01 3.16
CA PHE A 30 10.36 2.39 3.51
C PHE A 30 10.86 1.42 2.43
N LEU A 31 9.98 0.56 1.89
CA LEU A 31 10.33 -0.33 0.77
C LEU A 31 10.71 0.46 -0.48
N GLN A 32 9.99 1.54 -0.80
CA GLN A 32 10.35 2.41 -1.91
C GLN A 32 11.73 3.03 -1.72
N PHE A 33 12.03 3.48 -0.52
CA PHE A 33 13.37 4.00 -0.19
C PHE A 33 14.46 2.93 -0.39
N ILE A 34 14.25 1.70 0.08
CA ILE A 34 15.18 0.59 -0.14
C ILE A 34 15.38 0.33 -1.64
N ILE A 35 14.30 0.30 -2.42
CA ILE A 35 14.36 0.11 -3.87
C ILE A 35 15.22 1.20 -4.53
N ILE A 36 15.07 2.46 -4.13
CA ILE A 36 15.91 3.56 -4.62
C ILE A 36 17.39 3.30 -4.30
N VAL A 37 17.71 2.90 -3.06
CA VAL A 37 19.10 2.61 -2.64
C VAL A 37 19.70 1.46 -3.45
N ILE A 38 18.94 0.38 -3.67
CA ILE A 38 19.37 -0.77 -4.49
C ILE A 38 19.64 -0.33 -5.92
N ASN A 39 18.73 0.44 -6.53
CA ASN A 39 18.89 0.91 -7.90
C ASN A 39 20.13 1.81 -8.08
N ILE A 40 20.37 2.73 -7.14
CA ILE A 40 21.59 3.55 -7.15
C ILE A 40 22.84 2.66 -7.04
N SER A 41 22.82 1.67 -6.15
CA SER A 41 23.93 0.73 -5.98
C SER A 41 24.20 -0.08 -7.25
N LEU A 42 23.14 -0.53 -7.95
CA LEU A 42 23.26 -1.23 -9.22
C LEU A 42 23.82 -0.34 -10.33
N ILE A 43 23.42 0.93 -10.41
CA ILE A 43 23.99 1.89 -11.35
C ILE A 43 25.50 2.06 -11.08
N ILE A 44 25.89 2.26 -9.81
CA ILE A 44 27.29 2.37 -9.42
C ILE A 44 28.07 1.11 -9.80
N LEU A 45 27.51 -0.08 -9.54
CA LEU A 45 28.14 -1.35 -9.86
C LEU A 45 28.30 -1.56 -11.37
N ASN A 46 27.32 -1.13 -12.16
CA ASN A 46 27.40 -1.16 -13.62
C ASN A 46 28.48 -0.21 -14.15
N LEU A 47 28.54 1.03 -13.65
CA LEU A 47 29.62 1.96 -14.01
C LEU A 47 31.00 1.45 -13.58
N TYR A 48 31.08 0.83 -12.40
CA TYR A 48 32.31 0.19 -11.93
C TYR A 48 32.75 -0.93 -12.87
N SER A 49 31.81 -1.78 -13.29
CA SER A 49 32.08 -2.85 -14.27
C SER A 49 32.58 -2.31 -15.61
N ILE A 50 32.05 -1.18 -16.08
CA ILE A 50 32.53 -0.50 -17.28
C ILE A 50 33.96 0.03 -17.08
N ARG A 51 34.24 0.68 -15.95
CA ARG A 51 35.53 1.33 -15.67
C ARG A 51 36.68 0.32 -15.51
N TYR A 52 36.42 -0.77 -14.82
CA TYR A 52 37.44 -1.79 -14.52
C TYR A 52 37.33 -3.01 -15.43
N ASN A 53 36.72 -2.83 -16.60
CA ASN A 53 36.61 -3.89 -17.59
C ASN A 53 38.01 -4.26 -18.13
N ALA A 54 38.39 -5.53 -18.02
CA ALA A 54 39.65 -6.03 -18.54
C ALA A 54 39.66 -6.16 -20.08
N PHE A 55 38.48 -6.24 -20.72
CA PHE A 55 38.33 -6.38 -22.17
C PHE A 55 37.37 -5.32 -22.74
N PRO A 56 37.76 -4.03 -22.69
CA PRO A 56 36.89 -2.93 -23.09
C PRO A 56 36.51 -2.98 -24.58
N ASP A 57 37.43 -3.38 -25.46
CA ASP A 57 37.19 -3.35 -26.91
C ASP A 57 36.10 -4.35 -27.37
N GLU A 58 35.92 -5.44 -26.64
CA GLU A 58 34.97 -6.50 -27.01
C GLU A 58 33.64 -6.41 -26.26
N THR A 59 33.65 -5.97 -25.00
CA THR A 59 32.49 -6.15 -24.10
C THR A 59 31.84 -4.85 -23.62
N LEU A 60 32.47 -3.70 -23.85
CA LEU A 60 31.97 -2.41 -23.35
C LEU A 60 30.61 -2.03 -23.93
N HIS A 61 30.35 -2.34 -25.20
CA HIS A 61 29.04 -2.12 -25.82
C HIS A 61 27.92 -2.90 -25.11
N PHE A 62 28.16 -4.14 -24.71
CA PHE A 62 27.19 -4.95 -23.96
C PHE A 62 26.88 -4.36 -22.58
N PHE A 63 27.92 -3.93 -21.84
CA PHE A 63 27.73 -3.29 -20.54
C PHE A 63 26.95 -1.98 -20.63
N ILE A 64 27.20 -1.16 -21.65
CA ILE A 64 26.42 0.07 -21.89
C ILE A 64 24.95 -0.26 -22.15
N ILE A 65 24.67 -1.22 -23.04
CA ILE A 65 23.29 -1.61 -23.36
C ILE A 65 22.57 -2.14 -22.12
N ILE A 66 23.21 -3.02 -21.35
CA ILE A 66 22.63 -3.57 -20.10
C ILE A 66 22.37 -2.45 -19.09
N THR A 67 23.27 -1.48 -18.96
CA THR A 67 23.10 -0.34 -18.05
C THR A 67 21.90 0.51 -18.44
N VAL A 68 21.74 0.80 -19.73
CA VAL A 68 20.59 1.57 -20.25
C VAL A 68 19.29 0.79 -20.05
N LEU A 69 19.28 -0.52 -20.35
CA LEU A 69 18.11 -1.37 -20.12
C LEU A 69 17.72 -1.42 -18.64
N PHE A 70 18.70 -1.52 -17.74
CA PHE A 70 18.46 -1.48 -16.30
C PHE A 70 17.82 -0.16 -15.87
N ALA A 71 18.36 0.97 -16.35
CA ALA A 71 17.79 2.28 -16.03
C ALA A 71 16.32 2.39 -16.48
N ILE A 72 15.99 1.86 -17.66
CA ILE A 72 14.62 1.83 -18.19
C ILE A 72 13.72 0.94 -17.32
N ILE A 73 14.15 -0.28 -17.00
CA ILE A 73 13.37 -1.21 -16.15
C ILE A 73 13.11 -0.59 -14.78
N THR A 74 14.13 0.00 -14.17
CA THR A 74 14.03 0.69 -12.88
C THR A 74 13.01 1.82 -12.93
N PHE A 75 13.04 2.64 -13.99
CA PHE A 75 12.09 3.74 -14.17
C PHE A 75 10.64 3.26 -14.27
N PHE A 76 10.36 2.28 -15.14
CA PHE A 76 9.01 1.71 -15.26
C PHE A 76 8.54 1.00 -14.00
N SER A 77 9.44 0.28 -13.31
CA SER A 77 9.11 -0.38 -12.04
C SER A 77 8.70 0.64 -10.98
N ALA A 78 9.36 1.79 -10.92
CA ALA A 78 8.99 2.87 -10.01
C ALA A 78 7.61 3.46 -10.34
N LEU A 79 7.29 3.66 -11.63
CA LEU A 79 5.97 4.13 -12.06
C LEU A 79 4.86 3.15 -11.70
N ILE A 80 5.04 1.85 -11.98
CA ILE A 80 4.07 0.80 -11.65
C ILE A 80 3.84 0.77 -10.14
N ALA A 81 4.90 0.84 -9.34
CA ALA A 81 4.79 0.82 -7.90
C ALA A 81 4.04 2.04 -7.35
N LEU A 82 4.22 3.22 -7.97
CA LEU A 82 3.47 4.42 -7.63
C LEU A 82 1.97 4.26 -7.94
N PHE A 83 1.61 3.71 -9.10
CA PHE A 83 0.21 3.48 -9.47
C PHE A 83 -0.47 2.46 -8.55
N ASN A 84 0.17 1.32 -8.30
CA ASN A 84 -0.36 0.28 -7.40
C ASN A 84 -0.55 0.79 -5.98
N PHE A 85 0.33 1.69 -5.52
CA PHE A 85 0.19 2.31 -4.21
C PHE A 85 -1.00 3.25 -4.13
N ARG A 86 -1.21 4.05 -5.18
CA ARG A 86 -2.36 4.94 -5.27
C ARG A 86 -3.66 4.15 -5.20
N GLU A 87 -3.79 3.08 -5.98
CA GLU A 87 -4.98 2.22 -5.97
C GLU A 87 -5.27 1.62 -4.59
N LYS A 88 -4.25 1.05 -3.92
CA LYS A 88 -4.43 0.50 -2.56
C LYS A 88 -4.72 1.57 -1.50
N THR A 89 -4.20 2.78 -1.70
CA THR A 89 -4.47 3.91 -0.82
C THR A 89 -5.92 4.36 -0.98
N ASP A 90 -6.40 4.46 -2.22
CA ASP A 90 -7.77 4.86 -2.53
C ASP A 90 -8.79 3.84 -1.96
N GLU A 91 -8.53 2.53 -2.09
CA GLU A 91 -9.38 1.48 -1.49
C GLU A 91 -9.47 1.60 0.04
N LEU A 92 -8.35 1.86 0.72
CA LEU A 92 -8.32 2.01 2.17
C LEU A 92 -9.00 3.31 2.63
N VAL A 93 -8.83 4.40 1.88
CA VAL A 93 -9.50 5.68 2.13
C VAL A 93 -11.02 5.53 2.00
N ASP A 94 -11.50 4.82 0.99
CA ASP A 94 -12.93 4.62 0.80
C ASP A 94 -13.53 3.75 1.90
N LYS A 95 -12.83 2.69 2.35
CA LYS A 95 -13.23 1.91 3.53
C LYS A 95 -13.30 2.76 4.80
N ILE A 96 -12.36 3.68 5.01
CA ILE A 96 -12.39 4.61 6.15
C ILE A 96 -13.58 5.56 6.05
N LYS A 97 -13.87 6.13 4.86
CA LYS A 97 -15.04 7.01 4.65
C LYS A 97 -16.36 6.31 4.93
N ILE A 98 -16.48 5.04 4.56
CA ILE A 98 -17.67 4.23 4.84
C ILE A 98 -17.85 4.06 6.35
N VAL A 99 -16.77 3.78 7.09
CA VAL A 99 -16.80 3.68 8.56
C VAL A 99 -17.12 5.02 9.21
N ASP A 100 -16.59 6.14 8.72
CA ASP A 100 -16.91 7.49 9.23
C ASP A 100 -18.39 7.82 9.04
N LYS A 101 -18.96 7.52 7.87
CA LYS A 101 -20.40 7.69 7.62
C LYS A 101 -21.24 6.84 8.59
N ALA A 102 -20.86 5.59 8.78
CA ALA A 102 -21.52 4.68 9.72
C ALA A 102 -21.53 5.23 11.16
N ILE A 103 -20.43 5.85 11.61
CA ILE A 103 -20.35 6.48 12.94
C ILE A 103 -21.29 7.68 13.03
N VAL A 104 -21.31 8.55 12.02
CA VAL A 104 -22.18 9.73 11.97
C VAL A 104 -23.66 9.34 11.93
N ASP A 105 -24.03 8.30 11.20
CA ASP A 105 -25.42 7.83 11.10
C ASP A 105 -25.90 7.16 12.39
N LEU A 106 -25.02 6.44 13.09
CA LEU A 106 -25.27 5.90 14.43
C LEU A 106 -25.53 7.02 15.46
N ASP A 107 -24.74 8.09 15.42
CA ASP A 107 -24.87 9.24 16.34
C ASP A 107 -26.17 10.03 16.07
N ASN A 108 -26.56 10.14 14.80
CA ASN A 108 -27.82 10.75 14.38
C ASN A 108 -29.06 9.86 14.58
N GLY A 109 -28.90 8.65 15.09
CA GLY A 109 -30.01 7.73 15.39
C GLY A 109 -30.69 7.11 14.17
N LYS A 110 -30.11 7.24 12.97
CA LYS A 110 -30.55 6.55 11.75
C LYS A 110 -29.76 5.26 11.65
N ILE A 111 -30.32 4.15 12.16
CA ILE A 111 -29.69 2.83 12.03
C ILE A 111 -29.91 2.37 10.59
N GLU A 112 -29.06 2.81 9.66
CA GLU A 112 -29.07 2.29 8.31
C GLU A 112 -28.25 0.99 8.26
N LYS A 113 -28.92 -0.05 7.76
CA LYS A 113 -28.52 -1.47 7.72
C LYS A 113 -27.22 -1.76 6.93
N VAL A 114 -26.62 -0.72 6.34
CA VAL A 114 -25.54 -0.80 5.35
C VAL A 114 -24.19 -1.21 5.97
N VAL A 115 -23.99 -0.96 7.26
CA VAL A 115 -22.73 -1.29 7.98
C VAL A 115 -22.52 -2.81 8.11
N VAL A 116 -23.56 -3.61 7.87
CA VAL A 116 -23.58 -5.04 8.22
C VAL A 116 -23.07 -5.94 7.08
N ASP A 117 -23.38 -5.59 5.83
CA ASP A 117 -23.17 -6.52 4.70
C ASP A 117 -21.78 -6.37 4.04
N GLU A 118 -21.20 -5.17 3.97
CA GLU A 118 -19.86 -4.96 3.39
C GLU A 118 -18.69 -5.40 4.30
N PHE A 119 -18.95 -5.60 5.59
CA PHE A 119 -17.92 -5.99 6.59
C PHE A 119 -18.02 -7.46 7.02
N GLY A 120 -18.87 -8.27 6.39
CA GLY A 120 -19.03 -9.69 6.73
C GLY A 120 -19.65 -9.93 8.10
N LEU A 121 -20.47 -9.00 8.60
CA LEU A 121 -21.15 -9.14 9.88
C LEU A 121 -22.43 -9.96 9.70
N ASN A 122 -22.29 -11.28 9.71
CA ASN A 122 -23.45 -12.17 9.78
C ASN A 122 -24.15 -11.98 11.14
N TRP A 123 -25.27 -11.24 11.13
CA TRP A 123 -26.12 -10.96 12.29
C TRP A 123 -26.80 -12.21 12.88
N ASN A 124 -26.62 -13.39 12.28
CA ASN A 124 -27.32 -14.61 12.69
C ASN A 124 -26.58 -15.48 13.71
N LYS A 125 -25.42 -15.05 14.24
CA LYS A 125 -24.62 -15.84 15.19
C LYS A 125 -24.81 -15.52 16.67
N SER A 126 -25.74 -14.64 17.05
CA SER A 126 -26.04 -14.33 18.45
C SER A 126 -27.46 -14.72 18.89
N LYS A 127 -28.15 -15.58 18.12
CA LYS A 127 -29.46 -16.15 18.47
C LYS A 127 -29.44 -17.66 18.70
N GLU A 128 -28.27 -18.29 18.59
CA GLU A 128 -28.06 -19.69 18.92
C GLU A 128 -27.03 -19.80 20.04
N GLU A 129 -27.44 -19.41 21.24
CA GLU A 129 -26.99 -19.95 22.53
C GLU A 129 -27.98 -19.51 23.63
#